data_AF-A0AAJ5X7T1-F1
#
_entry.id   AF-A0AAJ5X7T1-F1
#
_cell.length_a   1.000
_cell.length_b   1.000
_cell.length_c   1.000
_cell.angle_alpha   90.00
_cell.angle_beta   90.00
_cell.angle_gamma   90.00
#
_symmetry.space_group_name_H-M   'P 1'
#
loop_
_entity.id
_entity.type
_entity.pdbx_description
1 polymer ?
#
loop_
_entity_poly.entity_id
_entity_poly.type
_entity_poly.pdbx_seq_one_letter_code
_entity_poly.pdbx_strand_id
1 'polypeptide(L)'
;MRLPIALVLAVAAIPSAVAAADWKEVDRLTGDVAVELDQGSVSKVLDGANEVLQATFRRQMPTGIMESDVAIDCKATAAKLRGLRLVNGDKIYNQPVSPTLEYHPVSFGSADAIYYKALCGKDIAPPENYAAEAPPADAPAADTGSQ
;
A
#
# COMPACT_ATOMS: atom_id res chain seq x y z
N MET A 1 0.02 57.64 40.03
CA MET A 1 -0.07 56.18 39.83
C MET A 1 -0.36 55.92 38.35
N ARG A 2 0.61 55.42 37.58
CA ARG A 2 0.45 55.02 36.17
C ARG A 2 1.05 53.62 36.03
N LEU A 3 0.20 52.63 35.78
CA LEU A 3 0.62 51.25 35.49
C LEU A 3 1.05 51.14 34.02
N PRO A 4 2.12 50.38 33.71
CA PRO A 4 2.53 50.05 32.34
C PRO A 4 1.84 48.76 31.89
N ILE A 5 1.33 48.72 30.66
CA ILE A 5 0.98 47.45 30.02
C ILE A 5 1.56 47.48 28.60
N ALA A 6 2.80 47.04 28.48
CA ALA A 6 3.38 46.64 27.21
C ALA A 6 2.90 45.20 26.94
N LEU A 7 1.91 45.06 26.07
CA LEU A 7 1.40 43.76 25.62
C LEU A 7 2.37 43.19 24.58
N VAL A 8 3.19 42.22 24.97
CA VAL A 8 4.04 41.45 24.05
C VAL A 8 3.16 40.43 23.34
N LEU A 9 2.86 40.68 22.07
CA LEU A 9 2.26 39.69 21.17
C LEU A 9 3.31 38.64 20.80
N ALA A 10 3.33 37.53 21.53
CA ALA A 10 4.05 36.34 21.12
C ALA A 10 3.29 35.70 19.95
N VAL A 11 3.76 35.92 18.72
CA VAL A 11 3.32 35.19 17.53
C VAL A 11 3.86 33.78 17.68
N ALA A 12 3.02 32.86 18.13
CA ALA A 12 3.31 31.43 18.10
C ALA A 12 3.35 31.00 16.63
N ALA A 13 4.56 30.91 16.06
CA ALA A 13 4.79 30.20 14.82
C ALA A 13 4.54 28.71 15.09
N ILE A 14 3.33 28.23 14.77
CA ILE A 14 3.03 26.80 14.75
C ILE A 14 3.82 26.23 13.58
N PRO A 15 4.82 25.36 13.80
CA PRO A 15 5.40 24.64 12.69
C PRO A 15 4.30 23.73 12.15
N SER A 16 3.86 24.00 10.93
CA SER A 16 3.07 23.05 10.13
C SER A 16 3.93 21.81 9.93
N ALA A 17 3.86 20.88 10.87
CA ALA A 17 4.34 19.52 10.67
C ALA A 17 3.48 18.94 9.57
N VAL A 18 3.94 19.09 8.33
CA VAL A 18 3.56 18.21 7.23
C VAL A 18 3.86 16.81 7.74
N ALA A 19 2.79 16.09 8.13
CA ALA A 19 2.91 14.70 8.54
C ALA A 19 3.56 13.97 7.36
N ALA A 20 4.83 13.58 7.52
CA ALA A 20 5.49 12.71 6.58
C ALA A 20 4.69 11.40 6.57
N ALA A 21 4.30 10.94 5.39
CA ALA A 21 3.60 9.66 5.24
C ALA A 21 4.43 8.53 5.86
N ASP A 22 3.80 7.71 6.70
CA ASP A 22 4.45 6.64 7.46
C ASP A 22 4.33 5.33 6.66
N TRP A 23 5.25 5.19 5.70
CA TRP A 23 5.29 4.05 4.80
C TRP A 23 5.91 2.84 5.48
N LYS A 24 5.14 1.76 5.56
CA LYS A 24 5.57 0.48 6.14
C LYS A 24 5.49 -0.63 5.11
N GLU A 25 6.58 -1.36 4.90
CA GLU A 25 6.57 -2.59 4.08
C GLU A 25 5.60 -3.62 4.70
N VAL A 26 4.67 -4.12 3.89
CA VAL A 26 3.65 -5.10 4.33
C VAL A 26 3.83 -6.45 3.68
N ASP A 27 4.36 -6.51 2.46
CA ASP A 27 4.70 -7.74 1.74
C ASP A 27 5.55 -7.43 0.50
N ARG A 28 5.88 -8.46 -0.28
CA ARG A 28 6.63 -8.35 -1.55
C ARG A 28 5.92 -9.07 -2.68
N LEU A 29 5.93 -8.46 -3.87
CA LEU A 29 5.48 -9.09 -5.10
C LEU A 29 6.58 -10.03 -5.65
N THR A 30 6.18 -10.91 -6.57
CA THR A 30 7.12 -11.68 -7.38
C THR A 30 8.10 -10.74 -8.09
N GLY A 31 9.40 -11.05 -8.00
CA GLY A 31 10.47 -10.16 -8.46
C GLY A 31 11.03 -9.21 -7.39
N ASP A 32 10.76 -9.49 -6.11
CA ASP A 32 11.32 -8.79 -4.94
C ASP A 32 10.93 -7.30 -4.85
N VAL A 33 9.75 -6.96 -5.37
CA VAL A 33 9.22 -5.59 -5.32
C VAL A 33 8.46 -5.39 -4.01
N ALA A 34 8.99 -4.57 -3.12
CA ALA A 34 8.33 -4.20 -1.87
C ALA A 34 7.00 -3.47 -2.12
N VAL A 35 5.98 -3.90 -1.38
CA VAL A 35 4.70 -3.22 -1.26
C VAL A 35 4.64 -2.56 0.11
N GLU A 36 4.49 -1.25 0.11
CA GLU A 36 4.44 -0.45 1.32
C GLU A 36 3.05 0.18 1.50
N LEU A 37 2.60 0.28 2.74
CA LEU A 37 1.33 0.87 3.15
C LEU A 37 1.60 2.18 3.89
N ASP A 38 0.95 3.26 3.48
CA ASP A 38 0.90 4.48 4.30
C ASP A 38 -0.05 4.25 5.49
N GLN A 39 0.52 4.03 6.68
CA GLN A 39 -0.24 3.74 7.89
C GLN A 39 -1.23 4.86 8.23
N GLY A 40 -0.91 6.12 7.90
CA GLY A 40 -1.77 7.27 8.15
C GLY A 40 -2.98 7.36 7.23
N SER A 41 -2.96 6.65 6.09
CA SER A 41 -4.04 6.64 5.11
C SER A 41 -5.17 5.65 5.44
N VAL A 42 -4.93 4.71 6.38
CA VAL A 42 -5.87 3.64 6.68
C VAL A 42 -7.13 4.23 7.32
N SER A 43 -8.26 4.03 6.66
CA SER A 43 -9.55 4.52 7.14
C SER A 43 -10.66 3.53 6.86
N LYS A 44 -11.68 3.55 7.72
CA LYS A 44 -12.90 2.75 7.57
C LYS A 44 -14.02 3.67 7.11
N VAL A 45 -14.66 3.34 5.99
CA VAL A 45 -15.69 4.20 5.39
C VAL A 45 -16.86 3.39 4.83
N LEU A 46 -17.94 4.08 4.50
CA LEU A 46 -19.04 3.52 3.72
C LEU A 46 -18.84 3.88 2.23
N ASP A 47 -18.92 2.87 1.38
CA ASP A 47 -18.84 2.99 -0.07
C ASP A 47 -20.09 2.36 -0.68
N GLY A 48 -21.08 3.21 -0.97
CA GLY A 48 -22.45 2.77 -1.22
C GLY A 48 -23.06 2.14 0.03
N ALA A 49 -23.45 0.87 -0.06
CA ALA A 49 -24.01 0.10 1.05
C ALA A 49 -22.95 -0.73 1.82
N ASN A 50 -21.70 -0.76 1.34
CA ASN A 50 -20.66 -1.62 1.89
C ASN A 50 -19.78 -0.85 2.87
N GLU A 51 -19.42 -1.52 3.96
CA GLU A 51 -18.42 -1.03 4.91
C GLU A 51 -17.05 -1.55 4.48
N VAL A 52 -16.13 -0.63 4.17
CA VAL A 52 -14.85 -0.96 3.53
C VAL A 52 -13.68 -0.31 4.25
N LEU A 53 -12.49 -0.88 4.06
CA LEU A 53 -11.23 -0.27 4.47
C LEU A 53 -10.56 0.38 3.26
N GLN A 54 -10.10 1.61 3.41
CA GLN A 54 -9.39 2.36 2.39
C GLN A 54 -7.98 2.67 2.85
N ALA A 55 -7.03 2.62 1.92
CA ALA A 55 -5.66 3.01 2.17
C ALA A 55 -4.92 3.32 0.86
N THR A 56 -3.76 3.94 0.99
CA THR A 56 -2.80 4.15 -0.09
C THR A 56 -1.63 3.20 0.09
N PHE A 57 -1.33 2.47 -0.97
CA PHE A 57 -0.14 1.63 -1.07
C PHE A 57 0.85 2.24 -2.06
N ARG A 58 2.13 1.91 -1.93
CA ARG A 58 3.13 2.22 -2.94
C ARG A 58 4.02 1.03 -3.23
N ARG A 59 4.60 1.01 -4.43
CA ARG A 59 5.60 0.05 -4.85
C ARG A 59 6.64 0.70 -5.76
N GLN A 60 7.89 0.30 -5.59
CA GLN A 60 8.98 0.76 -6.44
C GLN A 60 8.92 0.05 -7.79
N MET A 61 8.80 0.83 -8.86
CA MET A 61 8.88 0.37 -10.25
C MET A 61 10.24 0.81 -10.85
N PRO A 62 10.70 0.18 -11.95
CA PRO A 62 11.91 0.62 -12.66
C PRO A 62 11.86 2.08 -13.13
N THR A 63 10.65 2.61 -13.32
CA THR A 63 10.39 3.95 -13.88
C THR A 63 9.95 4.98 -12.84
N GLY A 64 9.85 4.62 -11.55
CA GLY A 64 9.38 5.50 -10.48
C GLY A 64 8.65 4.76 -9.36
N ILE A 65 7.96 5.48 -8.49
CA ILE A 65 7.11 4.92 -7.44
C ILE A 65 5.68 4.91 -7.94
N MET A 66 5.04 3.74 -7.96
CA MET A 66 3.62 3.63 -8.24
C MET A 66 2.84 3.56 -6.94
N GLU A 67 1.96 4.52 -6.73
CA GLU A 67 1.02 4.58 -5.62
C GLU A 67 -0.38 4.16 -6.09
N SER A 68 -1.09 3.45 -5.22
CA SER A 68 -2.40 2.84 -5.49
C SER A 68 -3.33 3.15 -4.33
N ASP A 69 -4.39 3.91 -4.59
CA ASP A 69 -5.47 4.13 -3.64
C ASP A 69 -6.49 3.00 -3.79
N VAL A 70 -6.74 2.24 -2.74
CA VAL A 70 -7.60 1.05 -2.80
C VAL A 70 -8.70 1.11 -1.74
N ALA A 71 -9.82 0.47 -2.05
CA ALA A 71 -10.87 0.13 -1.10
C ALA A 71 -11.05 -1.38 -1.07
N ILE A 72 -11.08 -1.97 0.13
CA ILE A 72 -11.24 -3.40 0.36
C ILE A 72 -12.52 -3.66 1.15
N ASP A 73 -13.39 -4.49 0.59
CA ASP A 73 -14.49 -5.10 1.32
C ASP A 73 -14.01 -6.43 1.93
N CYS A 74 -13.70 -6.39 3.23
CA CYS A 74 -13.22 -7.58 3.95
C CYS A 74 -14.26 -8.70 4.04
N LYS A 75 -15.56 -8.40 3.93
CA LYS A 75 -16.65 -9.38 4.02
C LYS A 75 -16.89 -10.07 2.69
N ALA A 76 -16.85 -9.31 1.60
CA ALA A 76 -17.05 -9.83 0.25
C ALA A 76 -15.77 -10.39 -0.40
N THR A 77 -14.60 -10.18 0.24
CA THR A 77 -13.29 -10.55 -0.33
C THR A 77 -13.09 -9.91 -1.70
N ALA A 78 -13.33 -8.60 -1.74
CA ALA A 78 -13.30 -7.83 -2.98
C ALA A 78 -12.49 -6.53 -2.82
N ALA A 79 -11.84 -6.12 -3.90
CA ALA A 79 -11.04 -4.91 -3.97
C ALA A 79 -11.56 -3.97 -5.06
N LYS A 80 -11.39 -2.67 -4.84
CA LYS A 80 -11.63 -1.62 -5.82
C LYS A 80 -10.43 -0.68 -5.85
N LEU A 81 -9.83 -0.53 -7.02
CA LEU A 81 -8.79 0.47 -7.26
C LEU A 81 -9.43 1.83 -7.55
N ARG A 82 -9.09 2.83 -6.75
CA ARG A 82 -9.68 4.18 -6.81
C ARG A 82 -8.79 5.20 -7.49
N GLY A 83 -7.49 4.95 -7.49
CA GLY A 83 -6.50 5.89 -8.00
C GLY A 83 -5.18 5.18 -8.26
N LEU A 84 -4.50 5.61 -9.33
CA LEU A 84 -3.12 5.26 -9.59
C LEU A 84 -2.32 6.53 -9.82
N ARG A 85 -1.18 6.61 -9.16
CA ARG A 85 -0.24 7.72 -9.30
C ARG A 85 1.16 7.16 -9.52
N LEU A 86 1.79 7.53 -10.62
CA LEU A 86 3.21 7.26 -10.85
C LEU A 86 4.02 8.52 -10.54
N VAL A 87 4.89 8.43 -9.54
CA VAL A 87 5.80 9.49 -9.12
C VAL A 87 7.19 9.16 -9.66
N ASN A 88 7.76 10.04 -10.49
CA ASN A 88 9.11 9.91 -11.04
C ASN A 88 9.86 11.24 -10.84
N GLY A 89 10.68 11.31 -9.79
CA GLY A 89 11.30 12.57 -9.36
C GLY A 89 10.22 13.61 -9.08
N ASP A 90 10.34 14.78 -9.71
CA ASP A 90 9.36 15.87 -9.58
C ASP A 90 8.12 15.69 -10.47
N LYS A 91 8.05 14.63 -11.28
CA LYS A 91 6.93 14.39 -12.21
C LYS A 91 5.91 13.46 -11.56
N ILE A 92 4.67 13.91 -11.51
CA ILE A 92 3.53 13.14 -11.05
C ILE A 92 2.60 12.86 -12.23
N TYR A 93 2.45 11.59 -12.56
CA TYR A 93 1.48 11.10 -13.54
C TYR A 93 0.30 10.52 -12.79
N ASN A 94 -0.80 11.26 -12.75
CA ASN A 94 -2.04 10.80 -12.15
C ASN A 94 -2.91 10.16 -13.23
N GLN A 95 -3.26 8.89 -13.04
CA GLN A 95 -4.41 8.31 -13.72
C GLN A 95 -5.52 8.13 -12.68
N PRO A 96 -6.52 9.03 -12.67
CA PRO A 96 -7.74 8.72 -11.94
C PRO A 96 -8.32 7.45 -12.57
N VAL A 97 -8.31 6.35 -11.83
CA VAL A 97 -9.01 5.15 -12.25
C VAL A 97 -10.48 5.39 -11.96
N SER A 98 -11.34 5.15 -12.95
CA SER A 98 -12.73 5.62 -12.91
C SER A 98 -13.41 5.25 -11.57
N PRO A 99 -14.12 6.17 -10.90
CA PRO A 99 -14.86 5.88 -9.67
C PRO A 99 -15.97 4.83 -9.87
N THR A 100 -16.25 4.46 -11.14
CA THR A 100 -17.15 3.38 -11.55
C THR A 100 -16.48 2.00 -11.61
N LEU A 101 -15.20 1.87 -11.26
CA LEU A 101 -14.61 0.54 -11.10
C LEU A 101 -15.41 -0.22 -10.06
N GLU A 102 -15.94 -1.36 -10.47
CA GLU A 102 -16.68 -2.22 -9.59
C GLU A 102 -15.72 -2.89 -8.60
N TYR A 103 -16.28 -3.42 -7.52
CA TYR A 103 -15.53 -4.31 -6.66
C TYR A 103 -15.27 -5.60 -7.43
N HIS A 104 -14.00 -5.99 -7.55
CA HIS A 104 -13.60 -7.23 -8.18
C HIS A 104 -13.15 -8.24 -7.11
N PRO A 105 -13.43 -9.54 -7.28
CA PRO A 105 -12.93 -10.57 -6.38
C PRO A 105 -11.40 -10.54 -6.28
N VAL A 106 -10.89 -10.59 -5.05
CA VAL A 106 -9.44 -10.62 -4.83
C VAL A 106 -8.87 -11.96 -5.27
N SER A 107 -7.89 -11.92 -6.18
CA SER A 107 -7.28 -13.12 -6.76
C SER A 107 -5.99 -13.51 -6.02
N PHE A 108 -5.78 -14.81 -5.80
CA PHE A 108 -4.53 -15.32 -5.23
C PHE A 108 -3.31 -14.86 -6.05
N GLY A 109 -2.23 -14.48 -5.36
CA GLY A 109 -0.98 -14.02 -5.99
C GLY A 109 -1.03 -12.64 -6.65
N SER A 110 -2.17 -11.93 -6.57
CA SER A 110 -2.29 -10.55 -7.08
C SER A 110 -1.81 -9.52 -6.06
N ALA A 111 -1.54 -8.29 -6.50
CA ALA A 111 -1.28 -7.17 -5.60
C ALA A 111 -2.49 -6.90 -4.67
N ASP A 112 -3.71 -7.14 -5.14
CA ASP A 112 -4.93 -6.99 -4.34
C ASP A 112 -4.98 -7.98 -3.16
N ALA A 113 -4.38 -9.17 -3.30
CA ALA A 113 -4.24 -10.12 -2.19
C ALA A 113 -3.34 -9.59 -1.09
N ILE A 114 -2.26 -8.88 -1.45
CA ILE A 114 -1.39 -8.21 -0.49
C ILE A 114 -2.14 -7.08 0.22
N TYR A 115 -2.90 -6.25 -0.52
CA TYR A 115 -3.70 -5.18 0.09
C TYR A 115 -4.78 -5.74 1.04
N TYR A 116 -5.47 -6.79 0.61
CA TYR A 116 -6.48 -7.48 1.40
C TYR A 116 -5.86 -8.04 2.70
N LYS A 117 -4.71 -8.71 2.61
CA LYS A 117 -3.98 -9.21 3.79
C LYS A 117 -3.59 -8.08 4.74
N ALA A 118 -3.02 -7.00 4.20
CA ALA A 118 -2.57 -5.87 5.00
C ALA A 118 -3.72 -5.17 5.74
N LEU A 119 -4.90 -5.04 5.12
CA LEU A 119 -6.04 -4.33 5.71
C LEU A 119 -6.99 -5.24 6.51
N CYS A 120 -7.22 -6.47 6.07
CA CYS A 120 -8.18 -7.39 6.69
C CYS A 120 -7.52 -8.46 7.58
N GLY A 121 -6.18 -8.55 7.59
CA GLY A 121 -5.42 -9.51 8.40
C GLY A 121 -5.60 -10.98 7.98
N LYS A 122 -5.95 -11.23 6.72
CA LYS A 122 -6.26 -12.57 6.19
C LYS A 122 -5.62 -12.77 4.82
N ASP A 123 -5.00 -13.92 4.60
CA ASP A 123 -4.50 -14.32 3.28
C ASP A 123 -5.65 -14.84 2.39
N ILE A 124 -5.48 -14.68 1.07
CA ILE A 124 -6.33 -15.31 0.06
C ILE A 124 -5.85 -16.73 -0.15
N ALA A 125 -6.75 -17.71 -0.06
CA ALA A 125 -6.40 -19.11 -0.28
C ALA A 125 -5.96 -19.35 -1.74
N PRO A 126 -4.94 -20.20 -1.97
CA PRO A 126 -4.62 -20.65 -3.32
C PRO A 126 -5.80 -21.43 -3.92
N PRO A 127 -5.99 -21.39 -5.25
CA PRO A 127 -6.99 -22.21 -5.89
C PRO A 127 -6.64 -23.71 -5.71
N GLU A 128 -7.65 -24.58 -5.71
CA GLU A 128 -7.51 -26.01 -5.36
C GLU A 128 -6.50 -26.78 -6.24
N ASN A 129 -6.17 -26.26 -7.42
CA ASN A 129 -5.21 -26.82 -8.38
C ASN A 129 -3.83 -26.15 -8.37
N TYR A 130 -3.55 -25.27 -7.41
CA TYR A 130 -2.26 -24.63 -7.29
C TYR A 130 -1.23 -25.61 -6.68
N ALA A 131 -0.36 -26.16 -7.52
CA ALA A 131 0.86 -26.82 -7.05
C ALA A 131 1.89 -25.74 -6.72
N ALA A 132 2.15 -25.50 -5.43
CA ALA A 132 3.31 -24.72 -5.05
C ALA A 132 4.55 -25.42 -5.62
N GLU A 133 5.29 -24.75 -6.50
CA GLU A 133 6.53 -25.28 -7.05
C GLU A 133 7.46 -25.54 -5.86
N ALA A 134 7.66 -26.81 -5.53
CA ALA A 134 8.59 -27.18 -4.47
C ALA A 134 9.97 -26.66 -4.88
N PRO A 135 10.77 -26.07 -3.96
CA PRO A 135 12.14 -25.69 -4.29
C PRO A 135 12.85 -26.91 -4.88
N PRO A 136 13.70 -26.74 -5.92
CA PRO A 136 14.36 -27.87 -6.56
C PRO A 136 15.13 -28.67 -5.50
N ALA A 137 14.62 -29.88 -5.21
CA ALA A 137 15.37 -30.87 -4.47
C ALA A 137 16.53 -31.31 -5.37
N ASP A 138 17.75 -31.23 -4.83
CA ASP A 138 19.02 -31.59 -5.49
C ASP A 138 19.51 -30.66 -6.60
N ALA A 139 20.12 -29.54 -6.21
CA ALA A 139 21.32 -29.09 -6.91
C ALA A 139 22.49 -29.95 -6.39
N PRO A 140 23.08 -30.87 -7.18
CA PRO A 140 24.29 -31.56 -6.75
C PRO A 140 25.39 -30.52 -6.51
N ALA A 141 26.03 -30.60 -5.34
CA ALA A 141 27.21 -29.79 -5.05
C ALA A 141 28.25 -30.04 -6.16
N ALA A 142 28.64 -28.97 -6.86
CA ALA A 142 29.78 -29.01 -7.74
C ALA A 142 31.03 -29.22 -6.86
N ASP A 143 31.47 -30.46 -6.74
CA ASP A 143 32.76 -30.84 -6.17
C ASP A 143 33.85 -30.17 -7.02
N THR A 144 34.38 -29.06 -6.51
CA THR A 144 35.61 -28.45 -7.03
C THR A 144 36.79 -29.09 -6.30
N GLY A 145 36.94 -30.40 -6.48
CA GLY A 145 38.10 -31.15 -6.03
C GLY A 145 39.27 -30.88 -6.96
N SER A 146 40.15 -29.96 -6.55
CA SER A 146 41.49 -29.82 -7.13
C SER A 146 42.32 -31.07 -6.84
N GLN A 147 42.84 -31.69 -7.90
CA GLN A 147 44.18 -32.31 -7.95
C GLN A 147 44.63 -32.49 -9.39
#